data_AF-A0AA35SHD8-F1
#
_entry.id   AF-A0AA35SHD8-F1
#
_cell.length_a   1.000
_cell.length_b   1.000
_cell.length_c   1.000
_cell.angle_alpha   90.00
_cell.angle_beta   90.00
_cell.angle_gamma   90.00
#
_symmetry.space_group_name_H-M   'P 1'
#
loop_
_entity.id
_entity.type
_entity.pdbx_description
1 polymer ?
#
loop_
_entity_poly.entity_id
_entity_poly.type
_entity_poly.pdbx_seq_one_letter_code
_entity_poly.pdbx_strand_id
1 'polypeptide(L)'
;MRSPGQFTEEGFIAFNRVYVHTLERWGIFKDDENPVARSNVCPEVDPPTAPCFHAFSYTMPAEASDAAEVKSFVISGSGEAPEGPGGYADRIIRLGDTAPDAMREKAQFVLGAMEFRMAALGLTWADATTSQVYTVHDIHGFLADEVVRRGAAPDGVTWTYARPPVEGLAFEMDVRGVPVERVIG
;
A
#
# COMPACT_ATOMS: atom_id res chain seq x y z
N MET A 1 1.16 -7.25 5.22
CA MET A 1 1.91 -7.63 6.45
C MET A 1 1.59 -6.64 7.56
N ARG A 2 1.89 -7.01 8.81
CA ARG A 2 1.85 -6.10 9.96
C ARG A 2 3.16 -6.20 10.73
N SER A 3 3.64 -5.07 11.22
CA SER A 3 4.87 -5.00 12.03
C SER A 3 4.60 -4.35 13.40
N PRO A 4 5.44 -4.61 14.42
CA PRO A 4 5.22 -4.09 15.78
C PRO A 4 5.31 -2.56 15.90
N GLY A 5 6.02 -1.92 14.98
CA GLY A 5 6.28 -0.49 14.98
C GLY A 5 6.97 -0.06 13.69
N GLN A 6 7.09 1.25 13.48
CA GLN A 6 7.85 1.79 12.36
C GLN A 6 9.33 1.42 12.49
N PHE A 7 10.02 1.34 11.36
CA PHE A 7 11.44 1.06 11.27
C PHE A 7 12.17 2.36 10.93
N THR A 8 13.40 2.51 11.43
CA THR A 8 14.36 3.44 10.81
C THR A 8 14.59 3.02 9.36
N GLU A 9 15.15 3.91 8.54
CA GLU A 9 15.47 3.58 7.14
C GLU A 9 16.39 2.36 7.03
N GLU A 10 17.46 2.31 7.82
CA GLU A 10 18.37 1.16 7.85
C GLU A 10 17.67 -0.11 8.34
N GLY A 11 16.81 0.02 9.35
CA GLY A 11 15.99 -1.07 9.87
C GLY A 11 15.04 -1.62 8.81
N PHE A 12 14.42 -0.76 8.02
CA PHE A 12 13.52 -1.16 6.94
C PHE A 12 14.26 -1.85 5.79
N ILE A 13 15.44 -1.36 5.42
CA ILE A 13 16.32 -2.01 4.44
C ILE A 13 16.73 -3.40 4.93
N ALA A 14 17.16 -3.52 6.19
CA ALA A 14 17.55 -4.79 6.79
C ALA A 14 16.37 -5.78 6.84
N PHE A 15 15.19 -5.31 7.26
CA PHE A 15 13.95 -6.08 7.24
C PHE A 15 13.61 -6.61 5.84
N ASN A 16 13.70 -5.75 4.82
CA ASN A 16 13.42 -6.14 3.44
C ASN A 16 14.43 -7.13 2.87
N ARG A 17 15.70 -7.04 3.27
CA ARG A 17 16.75 -7.97 2.81
C ARG A 17 16.44 -9.43 3.15
N VAL A 18 15.87 -9.69 4.34
CA VAL A 18 15.45 -11.03 4.74
C VAL A 18 14.38 -11.60 3.80
N TYR A 19 13.44 -10.75 3.39
CA TYR A 19 12.37 -11.10 2.46
C TYR A 19 12.91 -11.34 1.04
N VAL A 20 13.75 -10.43 0.55
CA VAL A 20 14.40 -10.54 -0.77
C VAL A 20 15.22 -11.82 -0.89
N HIS A 21 16.01 -12.20 0.12
CA HIS A 21 16.76 -13.46 0.11
C HIS A 21 15.88 -14.72 0.01
N THR A 22 14.65 -14.65 0.52
CA THR A 22 13.68 -15.74 0.36
C THR A 22 13.19 -15.81 -1.08
N LEU A 23 12.86 -14.67 -1.69
CA LEU A 23 12.44 -14.58 -3.10
C LEU A 23 13.57 -14.96 -4.08
N GLU A 24 14.82 -14.57 -3.79
CA GLU A 24 16.01 -14.97 -4.55
C GLU A 24 16.16 -16.49 -4.54
N ARG A 25 16.04 -17.12 -3.36
CA ARG A 25 16.12 -18.58 -3.22
C ARG A 25 15.03 -19.30 -4.02
N TRP A 26 13.86 -18.69 -4.16
CA TRP A 26 12.76 -19.22 -4.96
C TRP A 26 12.87 -18.88 -6.45
N GLY A 27 13.89 -18.12 -6.86
CA GLY A 27 14.08 -17.67 -8.25
C GLY A 27 13.08 -16.61 -8.71
N ILE A 28 12.41 -15.93 -7.77
CA ILE A 28 11.39 -14.90 -8.03
C ILE A 28 12.01 -13.50 -8.12
N PHE A 29 12.96 -13.19 -7.24
CA PHE A 29 13.72 -11.95 -7.30
C PHE A 29 14.93 -12.16 -8.20
N LYS A 30 15.02 -11.39 -9.30
CA LYS A 30 16.07 -11.53 -10.31
C LYS A 30 16.41 -10.15 -10.87
N ASP A 31 17.69 -9.94 -11.21
CA ASP A 31 18.16 -8.71 -11.85
C ASP A 31 17.83 -7.44 -11.04
N ASP A 32 17.84 -7.56 -9.70
CA ASP A 32 17.42 -6.54 -8.73
C ASP A 32 15.94 -6.08 -8.83
N GLU A 33 15.11 -6.85 -9.52
CA GLU A 33 13.67 -6.59 -9.65
C GLU A 33 12.85 -7.43 -8.64
N ASN A 34 12.03 -6.75 -7.85
CA ASN A 34 11.06 -7.39 -6.95
C ASN A 34 9.67 -7.40 -7.60
N PRO A 35 9.17 -8.55 -8.10
CA PRO A 35 7.89 -8.62 -8.77
C PRO A 35 6.71 -8.70 -7.78
N VAL A 36 6.95 -8.76 -6.47
CA VAL A 36 5.90 -9.07 -5.50
C VAL A 36 5.24 -7.81 -4.97
N ALA A 37 3.93 -7.71 -5.22
CA ALA A 37 3.10 -6.67 -4.62
C ALA A 37 2.96 -6.88 -3.11
N ARG A 38 3.20 -5.83 -2.31
CA ARG A 38 3.19 -5.95 -0.84
C ARG A 38 2.93 -4.61 -0.15
N SER A 39 2.17 -4.67 0.94
CA SER A 39 2.04 -3.58 1.93
C SER A 39 2.48 -4.07 3.30
N ASN A 40 3.25 -3.26 4.03
CA ASN A 40 3.62 -3.52 5.42
C ASN A 40 3.31 -2.28 6.23
N VAL A 41 2.49 -2.39 7.26
CA VAL A 41 2.08 -1.25 8.08
C VAL A 41 2.08 -1.66 9.55
N CYS A 42 2.05 -0.67 10.43
CA CYS A 42 2.27 -0.84 11.86
C CYS A 42 1.00 -0.39 12.59
N PRO A 43 0.11 -1.31 13.04
CA PRO A 43 -1.06 -0.94 13.83
C PRO A 43 -0.66 -0.11 15.04
N GLU A 44 -1.38 0.98 15.31
CA GLU A 44 -1.08 1.85 16.46
C GLU A 44 -1.59 1.25 17.78
N VAL A 45 -2.72 0.54 17.69
CA VAL A 45 -3.37 -0.12 18.83
C VAL A 45 -3.18 -1.62 18.68
N ASP A 46 -2.76 -2.25 19.77
CA ASP A 46 -2.49 -3.70 19.87
C ASP A 46 -1.64 -4.26 18.71
N PRO A 47 -0.43 -3.70 18.46
CA PRO A 47 0.44 -4.20 17.42
C PRO A 47 0.86 -5.66 17.69
N PRO A 48 1.17 -6.44 16.64
CA PRO A 48 1.72 -7.76 16.84
C PRO A 48 3.09 -7.67 17.54
N THR A 49 3.48 -8.72 18.27
CA THR A 49 4.77 -8.75 18.98
C THR A 49 5.97 -8.93 18.04
N ALA A 50 5.75 -9.39 16.81
CA ALA A 50 6.75 -9.54 15.76
C ALA A 50 6.11 -9.32 14.37
N PRO A 51 6.90 -9.01 13.32
CA PRO A 51 6.38 -8.93 11.96
C PRO A 51 5.67 -10.21 11.53
N CYS A 52 4.48 -10.08 10.93
CA CYS A 52 3.65 -11.21 10.55
C CYS A 52 2.87 -10.99 9.24
N PHE A 53 2.40 -12.11 8.66
CA PHE A 53 1.42 -12.08 7.57
C PHE A 53 0.02 -11.80 8.12
N HIS A 54 -0.64 -10.83 7.51
CA HIS A 54 -2.05 -10.50 7.82
C HIS A 54 -2.98 -11.02 6.73
N ALA A 55 -2.55 -10.90 5.48
CA ALA A 55 -3.23 -11.41 4.31
C ALA A 55 -2.18 -11.75 3.24
N PHE A 56 -2.57 -12.56 2.27
CA PHE A 56 -1.82 -12.86 1.07
C PHE A 56 -2.79 -12.97 -0.11
N SER A 57 -2.28 -12.75 -1.32
CA SER A 57 -3.00 -12.95 -2.57
C SER A 57 -2.30 -14.03 -3.39
N TYR A 58 -3.08 -14.77 -4.17
CA TYR A 58 -2.57 -15.78 -5.08
C TYR A 58 -3.46 -15.82 -6.32
N THR A 59 -2.92 -16.34 -7.42
CA THR A 59 -3.66 -16.52 -8.67
C THR A 59 -4.14 -17.96 -8.79
N MET A 60 -5.29 -18.14 -9.45
CA MET A 60 -5.79 -19.45 -9.88
C MET A 60 -6.03 -19.41 -11.39
N PRO A 61 -5.93 -20.55 -12.10
CA PRO A 61 -6.36 -20.62 -13.48
C PRO A 61 -7.82 -20.14 -13.61
N ALA A 62 -8.07 -19.23 -14.55
CA ALA A 62 -9.42 -18.79 -14.86
C ALA A 62 -10.08 -19.76 -15.85
N GLU A 63 -11.34 -20.10 -15.62
CA GLU A 63 -12.17 -20.76 -16.63
C GLU A 63 -12.50 -19.76 -17.75
N ALA A 64 -12.66 -20.23 -18.98
CA ALA A 64 -12.83 -19.37 -20.15
C ALA A 64 -14.08 -18.45 -20.07
N SER A 65 -15.09 -18.83 -19.26
CA SER A 65 -16.27 -18.01 -18.98
C SER A 65 -16.02 -16.83 -18.04
N ASP A 66 -15.02 -16.94 -17.16
CA ASP A 66 -14.77 -15.98 -16.08
C ASP A 66 -13.67 -14.98 -16.46
N ALA A 67 -12.81 -15.35 -17.41
CA ALA A 67 -11.66 -14.57 -17.86
C ALA A 67 -12.03 -13.24 -18.56
N ALA A 68 -13.29 -13.06 -18.97
CA ALA A 68 -13.71 -11.93 -19.79
C ALA A 68 -14.32 -10.76 -19.00
N GLU A 69 -14.78 -10.95 -17.76
CA GLU A 69 -15.60 -9.92 -17.07
C GLU A 69 -14.90 -9.14 -15.96
N VAL A 70 -13.86 -9.66 -15.30
CA VAL A 70 -13.23 -8.97 -14.15
C VAL A 70 -11.71 -8.90 -14.31
N LYS A 71 -11.18 -7.68 -14.41
CA LYS A 71 -9.72 -7.45 -14.34
C LYS A 71 -9.26 -7.60 -12.89
N SER A 72 -8.52 -8.67 -12.57
CA SER A 72 -7.96 -8.85 -11.23
C SER A 72 -6.54 -8.27 -11.12
N PHE A 73 -6.25 -7.51 -10.06
CA PHE A 73 -4.94 -6.92 -9.80
C PHE A 73 -4.70 -6.64 -8.32
N VAL A 74 -3.43 -6.50 -7.95
CA VAL A 74 -2.96 -6.07 -6.63
C VAL A 74 -1.82 -5.08 -6.83
N ILE A 75 -1.93 -3.88 -6.26
CA ILE A 75 -0.87 -2.86 -6.27
C ILE A 75 -0.28 -2.74 -4.86
N SER A 76 1.05 -2.72 -4.77
CA SER A 76 1.76 -2.51 -3.50
C SER A 76 1.36 -1.21 -2.82
N GLY A 77 1.43 -1.22 -1.49
CA GLY A 77 1.41 -0.01 -0.68
C GLY A 77 2.40 1.04 -1.16
N SER A 78 2.00 2.31 -1.11
CA SER A 78 2.90 3.46 -1.29
C SER A 78 2.68 4.48 -0.18
N GLY A 79 3.75 4.84 0.50
CA GLY A 79 3.77 5.98 1.43
C GLY A 79 3.99 7.31 0.71
N GLU A 80 3.92 8.41 1.45
CA GLU A 80 4.10 9.78 0.93
C GLU A 80 5.56 10.17 0.59
N ALA A 81 6.36 9.25 0.08
CA ALA A 81 7.74 9.51 -0.32
C ALA A 81 7.93 9.16 -1.81
N PRO A 82 8.29 10.12 -2.68
CA PRO A 82 8.64 9.86 -4.07
C PRO A 82 9.74 8.81 -4.18
N GLU A 83 9.58 7.87 -5.11
CA GLU A 83 10.66 6.96 -5.49
C GLU A 83 11.82 7.77 -6.10
N GLY A 84 13.05 7.40 -5.76
CA GLY A 84 14.23 8.13 -6.23
C GLY A 84 15.45 7.94 -5.36
N PRO A 85 16.59 8.53 -5.76
CA PRO A 85 17.82 8.50 -4.98
C PRO A 85 17.66 9.29 -3.68
N GLY A 86 18.47 8.93 -2.67
CA GLY A 86 18.49 9.60 -1.36
C GLY A 86 17.66 8.91 -0.30
N GLY A 87 17.80 9.39 0.94
CA GLY A 87 17.12 8.82 2.09
C GLY A 87 15.62 9.10 2.09
N TYR A 88 14.87 8.45 2.98
CA TYR A 88 13.46 8.76 3.18
C TYR A 88 13.26 10.18 3.71
N ALA A 89 14.09 10.62 4.66
CA ALA A 89 13.97 11.95 5.27
C ALA A 89 14.00 13.11 4.25
N ASP A 90 14.76 12.96 3.16
CA ASP A 90 14.87 13.98 2.11
C ASP A 90 13.68 13.98 1.15
N ARG A 91 12.93 12.87 1.09
CA ARG A 91 11.90 12.63 0.08
C ARG A 91 10.48 12.70 0.65
N ILE A 92 10.29 12.41 1.93
CA ILE A 92 8.97 12.44 2.56
C ILE A 92 8.32 13.81 2.35
N ILE A 93 7.15 13.81 1.70
CA ILE A 93 6.34 15.00 1.50
C ILE A 93 5.96 15.55 2.87
N ARG A 94 6.31 16.81 3.17
CA ARG A 94 5.99 17.47 4.45
C ARG A 94 6.43 16.63 5.66
N LEU A 95 7.71 16.25 5.72
CA LEU A 95 8.28 15.43 6.80
C LEU A 95 7.91 15.96 8.19
N GLY A 96 7.33 15.09 9.03
CA GLY A 96 6.94 15.40 10.41
C GLY A 96 5.73 16.31 10.59
N ASP A 97 5.20 16.89 9.50
CA ASP A 97 4.02 17.77 9.54
C ASP A 97 2.74 16.95 9.34
N THR A 98 1.87 16.98 10.36
CA THR A 98 0.58 16.27 10.37
C THR A 98 -0.59 17.24 10.48
N ALA A 99 -0.38 18.53 10.15
CA ALA A 99 -1.47 19.48 10.03
C ALA A 99 -2.45 19.05 8.91
N PRO A 100 -3.73 19.46 8.96
CA PRO A 100 -4.73 19.01 8.00
C PRO A 100 -4.38 19.24 6.52
N ASP A 101 -3.74 20.38 6.21
CA ASP A 101 -3.26 20.69 4.85
C ASP A 101 -2.07 19.81 4.45
N ALA A 102 -1.14 19.52 5.36
CA ALA A 102 -0.04 18.59 5.12
C ALA A 102 -0.54 17.16 4.87
N MET A 103 -1.50 16.69 5.68
CA MET A 103 -2.11 15.36 5.48
C MET A 103 -2.84 15.26 4.15
N ARG A 104 -3.52 16.34 3.72
CA ARG A 104 -4.13 16.40 2.38
C ARG A 104 -3.08 16.30 1.28
N GLU A 105 -1.97 17.03 1.38
CA GLU A 105 -0.88 17.02 0.38
C GLU A 105 -0.23 15.63 0.27
N LYS A 106 0.03 14.98 1.41
CA LYS A 106 0.51 13.58 1.48
C LYS A 106 -0.46 12.63 0.79
N ALA A 107 -1.76 12.76 1.07
CA ALA A 107 -2.79 11.93 0.45
C ALA A 107 -2.89 12.14 -1.06
N GLN A 108 -2.83 13.39 -1.54
CA GLN A 108 -2.81 13.71 -2.97
C GLN A 108 -1.65 13.03 -3.69
N PHE A 109 -0.45 13.09 -3.10
CA PHE A 109 0.72 12.41 -3.65
C PHE A 109 0.50 10.89 -3.76
N VAL A 110 0.06 10.25 -2.66
CA VAL A 110 -0.14 8.79 -2.61
C VAL A 110 -1.26 8.33 -3.56
N LEU A 111 -2.35 9.07 -3.66
CA LEU A 111 -3.42 8.80 -4.64
C LEU A 111 -2.89 8.86 -6.08
N GLY A 112 -2.06 9.86 -6.39
CA GLY A 112 -1.39 9.96 -7.69
C GLY A 112 -0.45 8.77 -7.97
N ALA A 113 0.25 8.27 -6.95
CA ALA A 113 1.08 7.07 -7.08
C ALA A 113 0.24 5.81 -7.40
N MET A 114 -0.93 5.66 -6.76
CA MET A 114 -1.85 4.56 -7.07
C MET A 114 -2.38 4.65 -8.50
N GLU A 115 -2.78 5.84 -8.95
CA GLU A 115 -3.24 6.08 -10.32
C GLU A 115 -2.16 5.78 -11.35
N PHE A 116 -0.94 6.24 -11.11
CA PHE A 116 0.20 5.98 -12.00
C PHE A 116 0.44 4.47 -12.14
N ARG A 117 0.43 3.73 -11.03
CA ARG A 117 0.62 2.27 -11.02
C ARG A 117 -0.54 1.53 -11.69
N MET A 118 -1.78 1.96 -11.49
CA MET A 118 -2.95 1.41 -12.19
C MET A 118 -2.91 1.69 -13.69
N ALA A 119 -2.56 2.91 -14.09
CA ALA A 119 -2.48 3.30 -15.49
C ALA A 119 -1.44 2.46 -16.26
N ALA A 120 -0.31 2.13 -15.63
CA ALA A 120 0.70 1.23 -16.19
C ALA A 120 0.15 -0.18 -16.52
N LEU A 121 -0.96 -0.60 -15.89
CA LEU A 121 -1.66 -1.86 -16.12
C LEU A 121 -2.93 -1.70 -16.99
N GLY A 122 -3.23 -0.50 -17.50
CA GLY A 122 -4.48 -0.23 -18.23
C GLY A 122 -5.72 -0.23 -17.34
N LEU A 123 -5.55 0.12 -16.06
CA LEU A 123 -6.57 0.15 -15.03
C LEU A 123 -6.88 1.57 -14.57
N THR A 124 -8.03 1.73 -13.94
CA THR A 124 -8.52 2.96 -13.31
C THR A 124 -9.16 2.63 -11.96
N TRP A 125 -9.56 3.66 -11.20
CA TRP A 125 -10.33 3.45 -9.97
C TRP A 125 -11.65 2.70 -10.18
N ALA A 126 -12.23 2.73 -11.39
CA ALA A 126 -13.45 1.98 -11.70
C ALA A 126 -13.22 0.46 -11.77
N ASP A 127 -11.97 0.01 -11.91
CA ASP A 127 -11.61 -1.41 -11.88
C ASP A 127 -11.32 -1.89 -10.43
N ALA A 128 -11.18 -0.99 -9.46
CA ALA A 128 -10.83 -1.33 -8.08
C ALA A 128 -12.04 -1.82 -7.28
N THR A 129 -11.87 -2.92 -6.54
CA THR A 129 -12.87 -3.43 -5.59
C THR A 129 -12.54 -3.04 -4.14
N THR A 130 -11.30 -2.64 -3.87
CA THR A 130 -10.90 -2.19 -2.54
C THR A 130 -9.77 -1.17 -2.60
N SER A 131 -10.00 -0.04 -1.95
CA SER A 131 -8.99 0.95 -1.59
C SER A 131 -8.72 0.89 -0.10
N GLN A 132 -7.47 0.64 0.28
CA GLN A 132 -7.06 0.65 1.69
C GLN A 132 -6.26 1.90 2.01
N VAL A 133 -6.60 2.50 3.14
CA VAL A 133 -5.89 3.65 3.71
C VAL A 133 -5.26 3.24 5.03
N TYR A 134 -3.99 3.59 5.20
CA TYR A 134 -3.22 3.36 6.41
C TYR A 134 -2.72 4.70 6.94
N THR A 135 -3.39 5.18 7.98
CA THR A 135 -2.93 6.33 8.74
C THR A 135 -3.56 6.31 10.13
N VAL A 136 -2.92 6.95 11.10
CA VAL A 136 -3.49 7.22 12.43
C VAL A 136 -4.13 8.60 12.51
N HIS A 137 -4.03 9.38 11.43
CA HIS A 137 -4.47 10.77 11.36
C HIS A 137 -5.85 10.88 10.70
N ASP A 138 -6.60 11.93 11.05
CA ASP A 138 -7.93 12.14 10.50
C ASP A 138 -7.90 12.36 8.99
N ILE A 139 -8.68 11.55 8.25
CA ILE A 139 -8.82 11.65 6.80
C ILE A 139 -10.07 12.43 6.38
N HIS A 140 -10.98 12.73 7.31
CA HIS A 140 -12.26 13.39 7.01
C HIS A 140 -12.05 14.71 6.25
N GLY A 141 -11.01 15.47 6.61
CA GLY A 141 -10.68 16.75 6.01
C GLY A 141 -10.36 16.73 4.51
N PHE A 142 -10.04 15.57 3.92
CA PHE A 142 -9.79 15.42 2.48
C PHE A 142 -10.54 14.25 1.83
N LEU A 143 -11.24 13.42 2.60
CA LEU A 143 -11.93 12.22 2.12
C LEU A 143 -12.87 12.52 0.94
N ALA A 144 -13.77 13.49 1.09
CA ALA A 144 -14.73 13.82 0.04
C ALA A 144 -14.05 14.37 -1.22
N ASP A 145 -13.04 15.22 -1.04
CA ASP A 145 -12.45 15.99 -2.13
C ASP A 145 -11.40 15.24 -2.92
N GLU A 146 -10.53 14.50 -2.23
CA GLU A 146 -9.36 13.86 -2.82
C GLU A 146 -9.61 12.38 -3.09
N VAL A 147 -10.42 11.71 -2.28
CA VAL A 147 -10.66 10.27 -2.39
C VAL A 147 -11.96 10.00 -3.14
N VAL A 148 -13.11 10.46 -2.61
CA VAL A 148 -14.43 10.15 -3.18
C VAL A 148 -14.63 10.79 -4.54
N ARG A 149 -14.39 12.10 -4.68
CA ARG A 149 -14.56 12.81 -5.97
C ARG A 149 -13.65 12.26 -7.08
N ARG A 150 -12.47 11.75 -6.71
CA ARG A 150 -11.50 11.12 -7.61
C ARG A 150 -11.94 9.73 -8.09
N GLY A 151 -12.96 9.15 -7.44
CA GLY A 151 -13.46 7.81 -7.71
C GLY A 151 -12.73 6.71 -6.94
N ALA A 152 -11.79 7.06 -6.05
CA ALA A 152 -10.94 6.10 -5.33
C ALA A 152 -11.67 5.35 -4.20
N ALA A 153 -12.98 5.51 -4.06
CA ALA A 153 -13.79 4.85 -3.05
C ALA A 153 -15.13 4.36 -3.64
N PRO A 154 -15.13 3.57 -4.73
CA PRO A 154 -16.36 3.17 -5.41
C PRO A 154 -17.28 2.37 -4.47
N ASP A 155 -16.69 1.53 -3.62
CA ASP A 155 -17.35 0.76 -2.56
C ASP A 155 -16.98 1.27 -1.14
N GLY A 156 -16.54 2.53 -1.05
CA GLY A 156 -15.97 3.11 0.16
C GLY A 156 -14.46 2.85 0.32
N VAL A 157 -13.93 3.22 1.48
CA VAL A 157 -12.52 2.97 1.85
C VAL A 157 -12.44 2.06 3.07
N THR A 158 -11.49 1.14 3.06
CA THR A 158 -11.08 0.44 4.27
C THR A 158 -9.97 1.22 4.94
N TRP A 159 -10.30 1.93 6.02
CA TRP A 159 -9.31 2.65 6.80
C TRP A 159 -8.81 1.79 7.96
N THR A 160 -7.53 1.41 7.91
CA THR A 160 -6.83 0.74 9.00
C THR A 160 -6.07 1.77 9.84
N TYR A 161 -6.30 1.77 11.16
CA TYR A 161 -5.60 2.64 12.11
C TYR A 161 -4.16 2.16 12.35
N ALA A 162 -3.29 2.42 11.37
CA ALA A 162 -1.91 1.96 11.32
C ALA A 162 -1.02 3.03 10.67
N ARG A 163 0.26 3.02 11.02
CA ARG A 163 1.29 3.85 10.41
C ARG A 163 1.94 3.13 9.22
N PRO A 164 2.42 3.85 8.19
CA PRO A 164 3.33 3.29 7.20
C PRO A 164 4.61 2.76 7.87
N PRO A 165 5.40 1.89 7.23
CA PRO A 165 6.43 1.11 7.91
C PRO A 165 7.70 1.91 8.22
N VAL A 166 7.96 3.03 7.55
CA VAL A 166 9.19 3.83 7.77
C VAL A 166 8.87 5.03 8.66
N GLU A 167 9.74 5.30 9.63
CA GLU A 167 9.65 6.48 10.49
C GLU A 167 9.53 7.77 9.66
N GLY A 168 8.66 8.68 10.13
CA GLY A 168 8.38 9.96 9.46
C GLY A 168 7.29 9.90 8.40
N LEU A 169 6.96 8.72 7.85
CA LEU A 169 5.76 8.53 7.04
C LEU A 169 4.50 8.52 7.92
N ALA A 170 3.43 9.07 7.39
CA ALA A 170 2.15 9.29 8.06
C ALA A 170 0.94 8.81 7.24
N PHE A 171 1.09 8.57 5.93
CA PHE A 171 -0.01 8.16 5.06
C PHE A 171 0.44 7.16 3.99
N GLU A 172 -0.19 5.99 3.95
CA GLU A 172 0.03 4.97 2.92
C GLU A 172 -1.30 4.46 2.38
N MET A 173 -1.32 4.07 1.10
CA MET A 173 -2.46 3.37 0.50
C MET A 173 -2.00 2.18 -0.34
N ASP A 174 -2.85 1.17 -0.39
CA ASP A 174 -2.84 0.14 -1.44
C ASP A 174 -4.21 0.02 -2.10
N VAL A 175 -4.23 -0.57 -3.30
CA VAL A 175 -5.45 -0.78 -4.08
C VAL A 175 -5.41 -2.15 -4.73
N ARG A 176 -6.57 -2.80 -4.77
CA ARG A 176 -6.75 -4.09 -5.45
C ARG A 176 -8.11 -4.16 -6.13
N GLY A 177 -8.15 -4.97 -7.18
CA GLY A 177 -9.38 -5.50 -7.77
C GLY A 177 -9.29 -7.02 -7.68
N VAL A 178 -10.10 -7.65 -6.84
CA VAL A 178 -10.10 -9.12 -6.69
C VAL A 178 -11.51 -9.68 -6.79
N PRO A 179 -11.73 -10.78 -7.55
CA PRO A 179 -13.07 -11.35 -7.70
C PRO A 179 -13.53 -12.10 -6.45
N VAL A 180 -12.60 -12.55 -5.61
CA VAL A 180 -12.88 -13.34 -4.40
C VAL A 180 -11.94 -12.90 -3.29
N GLU A 181 -12.50 -12.51 -2.15
CA GLU A 181 -11.79 -12.29 -0.91
C GLU A 181 -12.38 -13.20 0.18
N ARG A 182 -11.52 -13.88 0.95
CA ARG A 182 -11.93 -14.84 1.98
C ARG A 182 -11.21 -14.57 3.28
N VAL A 183 -11.96 -14.60 4.39
CA VAL A 183 -11.39 -14.62 5.74
C VAL A 183 -11.09 -16.07 6.11
N ILE A 184 -9.88 -16.34 6.57
CA ILE A 184 -9.47 -17.65 7.08
C ILE A 184 -9.56 -17.58 8.60
N GLY A 185 -10.34 -18.49 9.19
CA GLY A 185 -10.57 -18.60 10.64
C GLY A 185 -10.56 -20.05 11.12
#